data_AF-A0A7V0JHJ3-F1
#
_entry.id   AF-A0A7V0JHJ3-F1
#
_cell.length_a   1.000
_cell.length_b   1.000
_cell.length_c   1.000
_cell.angle_alpha   90.00
_cell.angle_beta   90.00
_cell.angle_gamma   90.00
#
_symmetry.space_group_name_H-M   'P 1'
#
loop_
_entity.id
_entity.type
_entity.pdbx_description
1 polymer ?
#
loop_
_entity_poly.entity_id
_entity_poly.type
_entity_poly.pdbx_seq_one_letter_code
_entity_poly.pdbx_strand_id
1 'polypeptide(L)'
;MGKIRVFGLALTILFFAVRLQIAYGLGGYRSSGGVLKRSWEAIALPGSDDESVRVERFIHHHRSLLGVPDNPDIEIVLQKTVSTNIGLRYVFEQRAYGLPVFESPLILIVSGDRVRTVFNELSTYPFSRQTPVVSSGEALNIAISNLDSKHLRADPEAALGYTSSGKLIYRLRLPGLNPPADWEIWVDAVSGAILRQVDRRIFADGSGRIFDPDPKTALEDNSLTDQGDSNAAIPEEAYTNVTLLDLNDPPVGGLYYLDGPFVSTSETNNRAAEPSPEFLYWREDDRFEEVMV
;
A
#
# COMPACT_ATOMS: atom_id res chain seq x y z
N MET A 1 -19.41 -63.03 22.84
CA MET A 1 -18.19 -62.19 22.73
C MET A 1 -18.17 -61.57 21.33
N GLY A 2 -18.81 -60.41 21.18
CA GLY A 2 -18.99 -59.74 19.88
C GLY A 2 -17.99 -58.61 19.68
N LYS A 3 -17.31 -58.61 18.53
CA LYS A 3 -16.43 -57.53 18.05
C LYS A 3 -17.29 -56.43 17.43
N ILE A 4 -17.08 -55.17 17.82
CA ILE A 4 -17.62 -54.00 17.11
C ILE A 4 -16.44 -53.20 16.57
N ARG A 5 -16.40 -53.07 15.23
CA ARG A 5 -15.53 -52.16 14.48
C ARG A 5 -16.16 -50.77 14.52
N VAL A 6 -15.37 -49.73 14.82
CA VAL A 6 -15.77 -48.33 14.64
C VAL A 6 -15.27 -47.89 13.26
N PHE A 7 -16.20 -47.58 12.36
CA PHE A 7 -15.93 -46.94 11.07
C PHE A 7 -16.06 -45.42 11.24
N GLY A 8 -15.10 -44.69 10.65
CA GLY A 8 -15.03 -43.23 10.70
C GLY A 8 -16.17 -42.55 9.93
N LEU A 9 -16.62 -41.42 10.48
CA LEU A 9 -17.62 -40.55 9.87
C LEU A 9 -16.88 -39.51 9.02
N ALA A 10 -16.99 -39.61 7.70
CA ALA A 10 -16.60 -38.56 6.77
C ALA A 10 -17.67 -37.46 6.78
N LEU A 11 -17.29 -36.23 7.14
CA LEU A 11 -18.17 -35.07 7.10
C LEU A 11 -18.06 -34.40 5.73
N THR A 12 -18.96 -34.76 4.81
CA THR A 12 -19.12 -34.08 3.52
C THR A 12 -20.03 -32.88 3.71
N ILE A 13 -19.49 -31.65 3.66
CA ILE A 13 -20.32 -30.43 3.65
C ILE A 13 -20.64 -30.10 2.19
N LEU A 14 -21.88 -30.39 1.81
CA LEU A 14 -22.46 -30.08 0.51
C LEU A 14 -22.98 -28.63 0.55
N PHE A 15 -22.32 -27.69 -0.14
CA PHE A 15 -22.87 -26.35 -0.36
C PHE A 15 -23.66 -26.34 -1.67
N PHE A 16 -24.99 -26.29 -1.56
CA PHE A 16 -25.89 -25.93 -2.67
C PHE A 16 -26.85 -24.86 -2.19
N ALA A 17 -26.69 -23.63 -2.71
CA ALA A 17 -27.77 -22.78 -3.18
C ALA A 17 -27.18 -21.47 -3.72
N VAL A 18 -27.12 -21.36 -5.04
CA VAL A 18 -27.05 -20.08 -5.74
C VAL A 18 -28.28 -19.27 -5.34
N ARG A 19 -28.08 -18.12 -4.68
CA ARG A 19 -29.06 -17.03 -4.71
C ARG A 19 -28.37 -15.75 -5.15
N LEU A 20 -28.77 -15.31 -6.33
CA LEU A 20 -28.51 -14.00 -6.89
C LEU A 20 -29.23 -12.97 -6.01
N GLN A 21 -28.48 -12.13 -5.29
CA GLN A 21 -29.06 -10.97 -4.62
C GLN A 21 -28.05 -9.82 -4.70
N ILE A 22 -28.40 -8.83 -5.54
CA ILE A 22 -27.65 -7.58 -5.67
C ILE A 22 -28.02 -6.68 -4.49
N ALA A 23 -26.96 -6.27 -3.76
CA ALA A 23 -26.77 -5.09 -2.91
C ALA A 23 -27.98 -4.54 -2.10
N TYR A 24 -27.89 -4.54 -0.77
CA TYR A 24 -27.48 -3.40 0.08
C TYR A 24 -27.24 -3.94 1.50
N GLY A 25 -26.25 -3.39 2.21
CA GLY A 25 -25.58 -3.99 3.36
C GLY A 25 -26.46 -4.32 4.56
N LEU A 26 -26.26 -5.54 5.09
CA LEU A 26 -26.50 -6.00 6.48
C LEU A 26 -25.96 -7.45 6.71
N GLY A 27 -25.28 -8.06 5.73
CA GLY A 27 -24.67 -9.39 5.87
C GLY A 27 -23.17 -9.29 6.14
N GLY A 28 -22.61 -10.19 6.93
CA GLY A 28 -21.19 -10.20 7.28
C GLY A 28 -20.25 -10.61 6.15
N TYR A 29 -20.69 -10.56 4.89
CA TYR A 29 -19.87 -10.82 3.70
C TYR A 29 -20.37 -10.05 2.47
N ARG A 30 -19.50 -9.93 1.45
CA ARG A 30 -19.79 -9.35 0.14
C ARG A 30 -19.28 -10.29 -0.95
N SER A 31 -20.11 -10.57 -1.95
CA SER A 31 -19.72 -11.34 -3.15
C SER A 31 -19.99 -10.57 -4.44
N SER A 32 -19.34 -10.99 -5.52
CA SER A 32 -19.57 -10.48 -6.88
C SER A 32 -19.46 -11.63 -7.87
N GLY A 33 -20.49 -11.88 -8.68
CA GLY A 33 -20.50 -12.99 -9.64
C GLY A 33 -20.31 -14.38 -9.01
N GLY A 34 -20.75 -14.56 -7.76
CA GLY A 34 -20.53 -15.81 -7.00
C GLY A 34 -19.17 -15.89 -6.27
N VAL A 35 -18.27 -14.93 -6.47
CA VAL A 35 -16.96 -14.88 -5.83
C VAL A 35 -17.03 -14.09 -4.52
N LEU A 36 -16.52 -14.67 -3.44
CA LEU A 36 -16.39 -13.99 -2.14
C LEU A 36 -15.36 -12.86 -2.25
N LYS A 37 -15.78 -11.61 -2.08
CA LYS A 37 -14.92 -10.42 -2.13
C LYS A 37 -14.55 -9.91 -0.76
N ARG A 38 -15.49 -9.93 0.19
CA ARG A 38 -15.26 -9.56 1.59
C ARG A 38 -15.95 -10.54 2.52
N SER A 39 -15.37 -10.79 3.69
CA SER A 39 -16.03 -11.42 4.83
C SER A 39 -15.54 -10.78 6.11
N TRP A 40 -16.45 -10.56 7.03
CA TRP A 40 -16.22 -10.19 8.44
C TRP A 40 -16.86 -11.22 9.39
N GLU A 41 -17.55 -12.23 8.83
CA GLU A 41 -17.96 -13.42 9.55
C GLU A 41 -16.79 -14.39 9.72
N ALA A 42 -16.75 -15.02 10.90
CA ALA A 42 -15.67 -15.92 11.27
C ALA A 42 -15.81 -17.28 10.59
N ILE A 43 -14.92 -17.61 9.67
CA ILE A 43 -14.91 -18.87 8.93
C ILE A 43 -13.92 -19.83 9.59
N ALA A 44 -14.36 -21.05 9.93
CA ALA A 44 -13.49 -22.04 10.54
C ALA A 44 -12.37 -22.46 9.58
N LEU A 45 -11.16 -22.55 10.11
CA LEU A 45 -10.02 -23.12 9.42
C LEU A 45 -10.07 -24.65 9.48
N PRO A 46 -9.56 -25.34 8.44
CA PRO A 46 -9.39 -26.80 8.49
C PRO A 46 -8.38 -27.20 9.58
N GLY A 47 -8.52 -28.40 10.14
CA GLY A 47 -7.66 -28.87 11.23
C GLY A 47 -6.19 -29.06 10.80
N SER A 48 -5.26 -28.53 11.60
CA SER A 48 -3.81 -28.79 11.59
C SER A 48 -3.18 -28.16 12.84
N ASP A 49 -2.06 -28.71 13.30
CA ASP A 49 -1.29 -28.14 14.42
C ASP A 49 -0.55 -26.84 14.02
N ASP A 50 -0.33 -26.61 12.73
CA ASP A 50 0.33 -25.42 12.19
C ASP A 50 -0.70 -24.47 11.54
N GLU A 51 -0.75 -23.21 12.02
CA GLU A 51 -1.70 -22.21 11.52
C GLU A 51 -1.48 -21.88 10.03
N SER A 52 -0.24 -21.76 9.57
CA SER A 52 0.05 -21.45 8.16
C SER A 52 -0.45 -22.57 7.24
N VAL A 53 -0.27 -23.83 7.67
CA VAL A 53 -0.82 -25.00 6.96
C VAL A 53 -2.36 -24.96 6.95
N ARG A 54 -3.00 -24.54 8.05
CA ARG A 54 -4.47 -24.37 8.07
C ARG A 54 -4.94 -23.33 7.05
N VAL A 55 -4.23 -22.20 6.94
CA VAL A 55 -4.57 -21.11 6.01
C VAL A 55 -4.39 -21.54 4.55
N GLU A 56 -3.29 -22.20 4.22
CA GLU A 56 -3.07 -22.72 2.86
C GLU A 56 -4.13 -23.76 2.46
N ARG A 57 -4.46 -24.69 3.37
CA ARG A 57 -5.55 -25.64 3.17
C ARG A 57 -6.89 -24.93 2.99
N PHE A 58 -7.16 -23.87 3.75
CA PHE A 58 -8.39 -23.10 3.58
C PHE A 58 -8.50 -22.56 2.15
N ILE A 59 -7.44 -21.96 1.62
CA ILE A 59 -7.41 -21.44 0.24
C ILE A 59 -7.62 -22.58 -0.76
N HIS A 60 -6.93 -23.70 -0.59
CA HIS A 60 -7.05 -24.86 -1.47
C HIS A 60 -8.49 -25.41 -1.54
N HIS A 61 -9.15 -25.59 -0.39
CA HIS A 61 -10.53 -26.10 -0.35
C HIS A 61 -11.56 -25.08 -0.88
N HIS A 62 -11.25 -23.79 -0.86
CA HIS A 62 -12.17 -22.72 -1.23
C HIS A 62 -11.81 -22.00 -2.54
N ARG A 63 -10.98 -22.60 -3.40
CA ARG A 63 -10.58 -21.98 -4.68
C ARG A 63 -11.75 -21.45 -5.51
N SER A 64 -12.80 -22.25 -5.66
CA SER A 64 -14.01 -21.86 -6.40
C SER A 64 -14.72 -20.66 -5.75
N LEU A 65 -14.88 -20.67 -4.43
CA LEU A 65 -15.49 -19.56 -3.68
C LEU A 65 -14.65 -18.27 -3.78
N LEU A 66 -13.33 -18.42 -3.81
CA LEU A 66 -12.37 -17.32 -3.97
C LEU A 66 -12.25 -16.85 -5.42
N GLY A 67 -12.92 -17.51 -6.37
CA GLY A 67 -12.89 -17.17 -7.79
C GLY A 67 -11.57 -17.52 -8.48
N VAL A 68 -10.79 -18.43 -7.90
CA VAL A 68 -9.54 -18.87 -8.52
C VAL A 68 -9.87 -19.84 -9.65
N PRO A 69 -9.42 -19.57 -10.89
CA PRO A 69 -9.64 -20.48 -12.02
C PRO A 69 -9.15 -21.90 -11.72
N ASP A 70 -9.88 -22.89 -12.25
CA ASP A 70 -9.48 -24.31 -12.22
C ASP A 70 -8.37 -24.57 -13.24
N ASN A 71 -7.19 -24.08 -12.90
CA ASN A 71 -5.97 -24.21 -13.69
C ASN A 71 -4.79 -24.35 -12.71
N PRO A 72 -4.00 -25.44 -12.80
CA PRO A 72 -2.89 -25.71 -11.88
C PRO A 72 -1.76 -24.69 -11.99
N ASP A 73 -1.63 -23.98 -13.13
CA ASP A 73 -0.66 -22.89 -13.30
C ASP A 73 -1.12 -21.59 -12.61
N ILE A 74 -2.30 -21.58 -11.98
CA ILE A 74 -2.80 -20.45 -11.18
C ILE A 74 -2.66 -20.75 -9.69
N GLU A 75 -1.70 -20.07 -9.07
CA GLU A 75 -1.29 -20.29 -7.69
C GLU A 75 -1.64 -19.08 -6.81
N ILE A 76 -1.86 -19.33 -5.53
CA ILE A 76 -2.02 -18.30 -4.50
C ILE A 76 -0.88 -18.48 -3.52
N VAL A 77 0.10 -17.58 -3.55
CA VAL A 77 1.38 -17.74 -2.86
C VAL A 77 1.48 -16.76 -1.71
N LEU A 78 1.84 -17.23 -0.52
CA LEU A 78 2.05 -16.37 0.65
C LEU A 78 3.22 -15.42 0.40
N GLN A 79 2.98 -14.12 0.54
CA GLN A 79 4.01 -13.08 0.41
C GLN A 79 4.55 -12.65 1.77
N LYS A 80 3.64 -12.37 2.72
CA LYS A 80 4.03 -11.92 4.05
C LYS A 80 2.96 -12.21 5.09
N THR A 81 3.42 -12.34 6.33
CA THR A 81 2.59 -12.42 7.53
C THR A 81 2.91 -11.24 8.42
N VAL A 82 1.87 -10.58 8.95
CA VAL A 82 1.99 -9.38 9.78
C VAL A 82 1.11 -9.54 11.02
N SER A 83 1.67 -9.33 12.22
CA SER A 83 0.90 -9.29 13.46
C SER A 83 0.00 -8.05 13.51
N THR A 84 -1.23 -8.21 13.95
CA THR A 84 -2.20 -7.13 14.16
C THR A 84 -2.91 -7.31 15.49
N ASN A 85 -3.59 -6.27 15.99
CA ASN A 85 -4.35 -6.34 17.24
C ASN A 85 -5.53 -7.32 17.21
N ILE A 86 -5.92 -7.81 16.03
CA ILE A 86 -7.08 -8.69 15.81
C ILE A 86 -6.68 -10.06 15.26
N GLY A 87 -5.38 -10.37 15.22
CA GLY A 87 -4.83 -11.64 14.74
C GLY A 87 -3.66 -11.50 13.77
N LEU A 88 -3.29 -12.58 13.09
CA LEU A 88 -2.26 -12.57 12.06
C LEU A 88 -2.87 -12.25 10.70
N ARG A 89 -2.31 -11.24 10.02
CA ARG A 89 -2.65 -10.87 8.64
C ARG A 89 -1.73 -11.62 7.69
N TYR A 90 -2.29 -12.53 6.92
CA TYR A 90 -1.64 -13.21 5.82
C TYR A 90 -1.95 -12.46 4.52
N VAL A 91 -0.91 -12.11 3.76
CA VAL A 91 -1.04 -11.46 2.45
C VAL A 91 -0.52 -12.42 1.38
N PHE A 92 -1.39 -12.79 0.46
CA PHE A 92 -1.10 -13.67 -0.66
C PHE A 92 -1.11 -12.90 -1.98
N GLU A 93 -0.25 -13.33 -2.89
CA GLU A 93 -0.19 -12.90 -4.28
C GLU A 93 -0.76 -14.00 -5.17
N GLN A 94 -1.60 -13.62 -6.13
CA GLN A 94 -1.97 -14.52 -7.22
C GLN A 94 -0.83 -14.61 -8.24
N ARG A 95 -0.51 -15.82 -8.69
CA ARG A 95 0.40 -16.06 -9.80
C ARG A 95 -0.28 -16.81 -10.92
N ALA A 96 0.06 -16.47 -12.15
CA ALA A 96 -0.33 -17.19 -13.34
C ALA A 96 0.92 -17.59 -14.12
N TYR A 97 1.11 -18.88 -14.38
CA TYR A 97 2.29 -19.43 -15.06
C TYR A 97 3.62 -18.98 -14.40
N GLY A 98 3.64 -18.92 -13.07
CA GLY A 98 4.79 -18.49 -12.27
C GLY A 98 5.00 -16.97 -12.16
N LEU A 99 4.24 -16.16 -12.90
CA LEU A 99 4.33 -14.70 -12.89
C LEU A 99 3.26 -14.07 -11.98
N PRO A 100 3.55 -12.95 -11.30
CA PRO A 100 2.57 -12.26 -10.47
C PRO A 100 1.40 -11.72 -11.30
N VAL A 101 0.19 -11.76 -10.74
CA VAL A 101 -0.96 -11.00 -11.21
C VAL A 101 -1.03 -9.72 -10.39
N PHE A 102 -0.70 -8.59 -11.01
CA PHE A 102 -0.61 -7.31 -10.32
C PHE A 102 -1.97 -6.85 -9.78
N GLU A 103 -1.90 -6.12 -8.66
CA GLU A 103 -3.04 -5.54 -7.96
C GLU A 103 -4.14 -6.56 -7.59
N SER A 104 -3.79 -7.85 -7.50
CA SER A 104 -4.73 -8.95 -7.21
C SER A 104 -4.38 -9.71 -5.92
N PRO A 105 -4.30 -9.05 -4.74
CA PRO A 105 -3.99 -9.73 -3.48
C PRO A 105 -5.19 -10.51 -2.91
N LEU A 106 -4.88 -11.56 -2.14
CA LEU A 106 -5.79 -12.12 -1.14
C LEU A 106 -5.23 -11.81 0.25
N ILE A 107 -6.04 -11.22 1.11
CA ILE A 107 -5.67 -10.91 2.48
C ILE A 107 -6.63 -11.65 3.42
N LEU A 108 -6.06 -12.41 4.34
CA LEU A 108 -6.78 -13.13 5.39
C LEU A 108 -6.28 -12.62 6.74
N ILE A 109 -7.20 -12.25 7.63
CA ILE A 109 -6.88 -12.02 9.04
C ILE A 109 -7.38 -13.22 9.83
N VAL A 110 -6.47 -13.87 10.55
CA VAL A 110 -6.71 -15.13 11.24
C VAL A 110 -6.50 -14.93 12.73
N SER A 111 -7.40 -15.48 13.54
CA SER A 111 -7.29 -15.49 14.99
C SER A 111 -7.73 -16.87 15.50
N GLY A 112 -6.76 -17.61 16.04
CA GLY A 112 -6.96 -18.98 16.50
C GLY A 112 -7.27 -19.94 15.37
N ASP A 113 -8.44 -20.55 15.41
CA ASP A 113 -8.92 -21.53 14.42
C ASP A 113 -9.84 -20.91 13.36
N ARG A 114 -9.85 -19.58 13.22
CA ARG A 114 -10.81 -18.87 12.36
C ARG A 114 -10.19 -17.78 11.52
N VAL A 115 -10.63 -17.70 10.26
CA VAL A 115 -10.51 -16.51 9.41
C VAL A 115 -11.54 -15.50 9.87
N ARG A 116 -11.10 -14.35 10.39
CA ARG A 116 -11.92 -13.23 10.85
C ARG A 116 -12.26 -12.25 9.75
N THR A 117 -11.33 -12.06 8.82
CA THR A 117 -11.52 -11.13 7.71
C THR A 117 -10.99 -11.73 6.43
N VAL A 118 -11.78 -11.61 5.36
CA VAL A 118 -11.37 -11.90 3.98
C VAL A 118 -11.43 -10.60 3.20
N PHE A 119 -10.33 -10.27 2.53
CA PHE A 119 -10.28 -9.25 1.48
C PHE A 119 -9.70 -9.91 0.25
N ASN A 120 -10.54 -10.12 -0.77
CA ASN A 120 -10.19 -10.87 -1.96
C ASN A 120 -10.28 -10.00 -3.21
N GLU A 121 -9.13 -9.68 -3.80
CA GLU A 121 -8.99 -9.02 -5.10
C GLU A 121 -8.40 -9.94 -6.17
N LEU A 122 -8.40 -11.25 -5.93
CA LEU A 122 -7.96 -12.23 -6.92
C LEU A 122 -8.74 -12.05 -8.24
N SER A 123 -8.00 -12.14 -9.35
CA SER A 123 -8.57 -12.13 -10.67
C SER A 123 -9.18 -13.49 -11.00
N THR A 124 -10.36 -13.44 -11.62
CA THR A 124 -11.08 -14.59 -12.16
C THR A 124 -10.75 -14.84 -13.63
N TYR A 125 -9.87 -14.02 -14.22
CA TYR A 125 -9.57 -14.07 -15.64
C TYR A 125 -8.98 -15.44 -16.01
N PRO A 126 -9.41 -16.06 -17.12
CA PRO A 126 -8.85 -17.31 -17.60
C PRO A 126 -7.50 -17.06 -18.26
N PHE A 127 -6.44 -16.90 -17.46
CA PHE A 127 -5.11 -16.62 -17.98
C PHE A 127 -4.61 -17.74 -18.90
N SER A 128 -3.88 -17.35 -19.94
CA SER A 128 -3.13 -18.24 -20.82
C SER A 128 -1.67 -17.83 -20.82
N ARG A 129 -0.77 -18.80 -21.02
CA ARG A 129 0.68 -18.55 -21.09
C ARG A 129 0.99 -17.58 -22.23
N GLN A 130 1.70 -16.51 -21.92
CA GLN A 130 2.22 -15.54 -22.88
C GLN A 130 3.74 -15.44 -22.73
N THR A 131 4.41 -15.04 -23.80
CA THR A 131 5.86 -14.80 -23.84
C THR A 131 6.08 -13.33 -24.17
N PRO A 132 6.93 -12.60 -23.42
CA PRO A 132 7.26 -11.22 -23.75
C PRO A 132 8.01 -11.19 -25.09
N VAL A 133 7.64 -10.22 -25.94
CA VAL A 133 8.36 -9.89 -27.19
C VAL A 133 9.29 -8.71 -26.95
N VAL A 134 8.85 -7.75 -26.14
CA VAL A 134 9.65 -6.63 -25.65
C VAL A 134 10.49 -7.12 -24.47
N SER A 135 11.77 -6.78 -24.44
CA SER A 135 12.65 -7.05 -23.29
C SER A 135 12.41 -6.05 -22.15
N SER A 136 12.87 -6.38 -20.93
CA SER A 136 12.78 -5.44 -19.80
C SER A 136 13.56 -4.14 -20.06
N GLY A 137 14.71 -4.22 -20.74
CA GLY A 137 15.51 -3.05 -21.11
C GLY A 137 14.82 -2.16 -22.15
N GLU A 138 14.16 -2.74 -23.15
CA GLU A 138 13.36 -1.98 -24.10
C GLU A 138 12.15 -1.33 -23.42
N ALA A 139 11.45 -2.04 -22.53
CA ALA A 139 10.35 -1.48 -21.76
C ALA A 139 10.78 -0.30 -20.88
N LEU A 140 11.95 -0.41 -20.22
CA LEU A 140 12.54 0.70 -19.46
C LEU A 140 12.88 1.90 -20.35
N ASN A 141 13.48 1.66 -21.53
CA ASN A 141 13.80 2.72 -22.48
C ASN A 141 12.53 3.44 -22.98
N ILE A 142 11.47 2.68 -23.28
CA ILE A 142 10.15 3.23 -23.66
C ILE A 142 9.62 4.12 -22.53
N ALA A 143 9.64 3.64 -21.29
CA ALA A 143 9.09 4.36 -20.15
C ALA A 143 9.88 5.64 -19.82
N ILE A 144 11.21 5.56 -19.74
CA ILE A 144 12.07 6.73 -19.48
C ILE A 144 11.96 7.77 -20.60
N SER A 145 11.82 7.32 -21.86
CA SER A 145 11.64 8.23 -22.98
C SER A 145 10.31 8.97 -22.96
N ASN A 146 9.31 8.43 -22.24
CA ASN A 146 8.00 9.04 -22.07
C ASN A 146 7.91 10.00 -20.87
N LEU A 147 8.98 10.10 -20.05
CA LEU A 147 9.05 11.05 -18.95
C LEU A 147 9.59 12.40 -19.42
N ASP A 148 9.03 13.49 -18.88
CA ASP A 148 9.55 14.84 -19.11
C ASP A 148 10.99 15.00 -18.59
N SER A 149 11.24 14.42 -17.40
CA SER A 149 12.57 14.38 -16.77
C SER A 149 13.08 12.95 -16.70
N LYS A 150 14.30 12.74 -17.22
CA LYS A 150 14.96 11.42 -17.28
C LYS A 150 15.92 11.18 -16.12
N HIS A 151 16.09 12.18 -15.25
CA HIS A 151 16.93 12.05 -14.07
C HIS A 151 16.17 11.26 -13.01
N LEU A 152 16.76 10.16 -12.56
CA LEU A 152 16.20 9.30 -11.51
C LEU A 152 17.01 9.43 -10.22
N ARG A 153 16.35 9.31 -9.07
CA ARG A 153 16.96 9.35 -7.73
C ARG A 153 17.64 8.02 -7.38
N ALA A 154 17.22 6.92 -8.01
CA ALA A 154 17.73 5.58 -7.81
C ALA A 154 17.50 4.74 -9.07
N ASP A 155 18.08 3.53 -9.07
CA ASP A 155 17.88 2.58 -10.16
C ASP A 155 16.41 2.19 -10.29
N PRO A 156 15.88 2.11 -11.53
CA PRO A 156 14.49 1.74 -11.75
C PRO A 156 14.27 0.24 -11.54
N GLU A 157 13.09 -0.10 -11.03
CA GLU A 157 12.68 -1.50 -10.87
C GLU A 157 11.78 -1.93 -12.03
N ALA A 158 11.94 -3.16 -12.51
CA ALA A 158 11.10 -3.74 -13.54
C ALA A 158 10.64 -5.15 -13.13
N ALA A 159 9.33 -5.38 -13.13
CA ALA A 159 8.74 -6.69 -12.87
C ALA A 159 7.81 -7.12 -14.02
N LEU A 160 8.02 -8.33 -14.55
CA LEU A 160 7.13 -8.93 -15.54
C LEU A 160 5.95 -9.60 -14.82
N GLY A 161 4.73 -9.37 -15.28
CA GLY A 161 3.53 -9.96 -14.68
C GLY A 161 2.28 -9.75 -15.52
N TYR A 162 1.17 -10.31 -15.06
CA TYR A 162 -0.12 -10.12 -15.71
C TYR A 162 -0.91 -9.00 -15.01
N THR A 163 -1.67 -8.25 -15.80
CA THR A 163 -2.78 -7.44 -15.30
C THR A 163 -3.95 -8.35 -14.88
N SER A 164 -4.88 -7.85 -14.07
CA SER A 164 -6.08 -8.59 -13.69
C SER A 164 -6.99 -8.96 -14.87
N SER A 165 -6.83 -8.31 -16.03
CA SER A 165 -7.50 -8.64 -17.29
C SER A 165 -6.68 -9.58 -18.20
N GLY A 166 -5.60 -10.18 -17.69
CA GLY A 166 -4.83 -11.21 -18.41
C GLY A 166 -3.81 -10.72 -19.41
N LYS A 167 -3.54 -9.41 -19.49
CA LYS A 167 -2.49 -8.86 -20.36
C LYS A 167 -1.12 -8.97 -19.70
N LEU A 168 -0.11 -9.48 -20.41
CA LEU A 168 1.28 -9.54 -19.95
C LEU A 168 1.95 -8.16 -20.09
N ILE A 169 2.54 -7.67 -19.00
CA ILE A 169 3.15 -6.33 -18.92
C ILE A 169 4.46 -6.33 -18.13
N TYR A 170 5.29 -5.32 -18.38
CA TYR A 170 6.28 -4.85 -17.41
C TYR A 170 5.66 -3.76 -16.53
N ARG A 171 5.65 -3.97 -15.22
CA ARG A 171 5.40 -2.91 -14.23
C ARG A 171 6.75 -2.31 -13.83
N LEU A 172 6.92 -1.04 -14.16
CA LEU A 172 8.14 -0.29 -13.96
C LEU A 172 7.93 0.72 -12.83
N ARG A 173 8.91 0.84 -11.93
CA ARG A 173 8.95 1.88 -10.89
C ARG A 173 10.15 2.78 -11.12
N LEU A 174 9.90 4.05 -11.35
CA LEU A 174 10.90 5.05 -11.75
C LEU A 174 10.85 6.21 -10.74
N PRO A 175 11.82 6.29 -9.81
CA PRO A 175 11.89 7.38 -8.85
C PRO A 175 12.50 8.62 -9.53
N GLY A 176 11.68 9.51 -10.08
CA GLY A 176 12.10 10.72 -10.79
C GLY A 176 12.73 11.77 -9.86
N LEU A 177 13.80 12.44 -10.26
CA LEU A 177 14.57 13.34 -9.38
C LEU A 177 14.05 14.78 -9.37
N ASN A 178 13.84 15.38 -10.54
CA ASN A 178 13.45 16.79 -10.64
C ASN A 178 12.47 16.99 -11.81
N PRO A 179 11.18 17.26 -11.55
CA PRO A 179 10.57 17.27 -10.21
C PRO A 179 10.57 15.87 -9.56
N PRO A 180 10.60 15.76 -8.23
CA PRO A 180 10.46 14.48 -7.54
C PRO A 180 9.16 13.77 -7.95
N ALA A 181 9.25 12.48 -8.31
CA ALA A 181 8.10 11.64 -8.65
C ALA A 181 8.40 10.17 -8.35
N ASP A 182 7.37 9.35 -8.14
CA ASP A 182 7.49 7.89 -8.03
C ASP A 182 6.60 7.26 -9.08
N TRP A 183 7.04 7.30 -10.33
CA TRP A 183 6.25 6.83 -11.45
C TRP A 183 6.08 5.32 -11.40
N GLU A 184 4.84 4.86 -11.48
CA GLU A 184 4.51 3.49 -11.86
C GLU A 184 4.01 3.49 -13.31
N ILE A 185 4.78 2.86 -14.19
CA ILE A 185 4.47 2.76 -15.63
C ILE A 185 4.25 1.30 -16.00
N TRP A 186 3.16 1.01 -16.69
CA TRP A 186 2.85 -0.32 -17.20
C TRP A 186 3.06 -0.32 -18.71
N VAL A 187 4.00 -1.14 -19.18
CA VAL A 187 4.31 -1.32 -20.60
C VAL A 187 3.84 -2.71 -21.03
N ASP A 188 3.05 -2.77 -22.10
CA ASP A 188 2.63 -4.03 -22.73
C ASP A 188 3.87 -4.83 -23.18
N ALA A 189 4.01 -6.06 -22.68
CA ALA A 189 5.22 -6.86 -22.90
C ALA A 189 5.31 -7.44 -24.33
N VAL A 190 4.29 -7.24 -25.17
CA VAL A 190 4.25 -7.73 -26.55
C VAL A 190 4.43 -6.58 -27.54
N SER A 191 3.69 -5.49 -27.35
CA SER A 191 3.65 -4.35 -28.27
C SER A 191 4.52 -3.17 -27.87
N GLY A 192 4.93 -3.08 -26.60
CA GLY A 192 5.64 -1.92 -26.05
C GLY A 192 4.74 -0.71 -25.77
N ALA A 193 3.42 -0.84 -25.93
CA ALA A 193 2.50 0.24 -25.63
C ALA A 193 2.46 0.56 -24.13
N ILE A 194 2.51 1.85 -23.78
CA ILE A 194 2.25 2.29 -22.40
C ILE A 194 0.74 2.20 -22.15
N LEU A 195 0.37 1.41 -21.15
CA LEU A 195 -1.03 1.16 -20.76
C LEU A 195 -1.46 2.00 -19.57
N ARG A 196 -0.49 2.39 -18.73
CA ARG A 196 -0.69 3.17 -17.52
C ARG A 196 0.59 3.93 -17.20
N GLN A 197 0.44 5.18 -16.79
CA GLN A 197 1.48 5.97 -16.16
C GLN A 197 0.82 6.77 -15.06
N VAL A 198 1.23 6.52 -13.81
CA VAL A 198 0.71 7.22 -12.64
C VAL A 198 1.86 7.56 -11.72
N ASP A 199 1.80 8.74 -11.11
CA ASP A 199 2.68 9.07 -10.00
C ASP A 199 2.12 8.39 -8.73
N ARG A 200 2.96 7.60 -8.06
CA ARG A 200 2.64 6.86 -6.84
C ARG A 200 3.32 7.47 -5.61
N ARG A 201 3.81 8.72 -5.72
CA ARG A 201 4.25 9.46 -4.53
C ARG A 201 3.17 9.39 -3.46
N ILE A 202 3.60 9.03 -2.28
CA ILE A 202 2.82 9.23 -1.08
C ILE A 202 3.25 10.61 -0.58
N PHE A 203 2.38 11.29 0.14
CA PHE A 203 2.81 12.45 0.87
C PHE A 203 2.57 12.20 2.35
N ALA A 204 3.48 12.68 3.18
CA ALA A 204 3.36 12.60 4.61
C ALA A 204 2.78 13.90 5.14
N ASP A 205 1.81 13.80 6.05
CA ASP A 205 1.50 14.92 6.92
C ASP A 205 2.55 15.00 8.02
N GLY A 206 3.09 16.18 8.24
CA GLY A 206 4.07 16.49 9.27
C GLY A 206 3.54 17.43 10.34
N SER A 207 4.45 17.86 11.21
CA SER A 207 4.18 18.88 12.21
C SER A 207 5.19 20.01 12.10
N GLY A 208 4.71 21.26 12.15
CA GLY A 208 5.53 22.46 12.18
C GLY A 208 5.20 23.27 13.43
N ARG A 209 6.21 23.88 14.06
CA ARG A 209 6.00 24.84 15.14
C ARG A 209 6.07 26.25 14.56
N ILE A 210 5.03 27.05 14.78
CA ILE A 210 4.90 28.41 14.24
C ILE A 210 4.40 29.42 15.30
N PHE A 211 4.42 30.69 14.95
CA PHE A 211 3.60 31.73 15.56
C PHE A 211 2.37 31.98 14.70
N ASP A 212 1.18 31.66 15.21
CA ASP A 212 -0.09 32.03 14.60
C ASP A 212 -1.15 32.28 15.69
N PRO A 213 -1.44 33.54 16.05
CA PRO A 213 -0.83 34.79 15.55
C PRO A 213 0.59 35.03 16.12
N ASP A 214 1.17 36.21 15.87
CA ASP A 214 2.45 36.60 16.47
C ASP A 214 2.40 36.59 18.03
N PRO A 215 3.54 36.40 18.72
CA PRO A 215 3.55 36.19 20.17
C PRO A 215 2.91 37.30 21.02
N LYS A 216 3.00 38.57 20.60
CA LYS A 216 2.39 39.69 21.34
C LYS A 216 0.88 39.62 21.28
N THR A 217 0.34 39.27 20.11
CA THR A 217 -1.09 39.08 19.92
C THR A 217 -1.57 37.84 20.65
N ALA A 218 -0.84 36.72 20.55
CA ALA A 218 -1.21 35.46 21.18
C ALA A 218 -1.28 35.56 22.72
N LEU A 219 -0.35 36.31 23.34
CA LEU A 219 -0.24 36.47 24.79
C LEU A 219 -0.86 37.77 25.34
N GLU A 220 -1.35 38.64 24.46
CA GLU A 220 -1.77 40.02 24.79
C GLU A 220 -0.69 40.82 25.56
N ASP A 221 0.59 40.52 25.32
CA ASP A 221 1.73 41.11 26.02
C ASP A 221 2.63 41.94 25.08
N ASN A 222 2.46 43.26 25.17
CA ASN A 222 3.27 44.19 24.38
C ASN A 222 4.71 44.38 24.87
N SER A 223 5.04 43.86 26.07
CA SER A 223 6.36 43.99 26.69
C SER A 223 7.40 43.02 26.12
N LEU A 224 6.97 41.99 25.37
CA LEU A 224 7.86 41.06 24.70
C LEU A 224 8.81 41.81 23.76
N THR A 225 10.09 41.45 23.82
CA THR A 225 11.13 41.98 22.93
C THR A 225 11.89 40.82 22.33
N ASP A 226 12.45 41.05 21.15
CA ASP A 226 13.12 40.05 20.35
C ASP A 226 14.32 39.36 21.05
N GLN A 227 15.07 40.08 21.87
CA GLN A 227 16.29 39.59 22.55
C GLN A 227 17.26 38.80 21.63
N GLY A 228 17.34 39.14 20.34
CA GLY A 228 18.25 38.51 19.38
C GLY A 228 17.96 37.02 19.20
N ASP A 229 16.73 36.69 18.82
CA ASP A 229 16.28 35.32 18.55
C ASP A 229 16.37 34.33 19.72
N SER A 230 16.58 34.83 20.94
CA SER A 230 16.60 33.96 22.11
C SER A 230 15.24 33.28 22.34
N ASN A 231 15.27 31.96 22.54
CA ASN A 231 14.10 31.19 22.99
C ASN A 231 13.50 31.73 24.29
N ALA A 232 14.34 32.25 25.19
CA ALA A 232 13.88 32.79 26.47
C ALA A 232 13.05 34.08 26.34
N ALA A 233 13.07 34.73 25.16
CA ALA A 233 12.32 35.95 24.93
C ALA A 233 10.81 35.72 24.75
N ILE A 234 10.42 34.51 24.36
CA ILE A 234 9.03 34.17 24.01
C ILE A 234 8.60 32.94 24.81
N PRO A 235 7.56 33.02 25.66
CA PRO A 235 7.01 31.87 26.36
C PRO A 235 6.55 30.77 25.39
N GLU A 236 6.66 29.51 25.81
CA GLU A 236 6.22 28.36 25.01
C GLU A 236 4.75 28.43 24.62
N GLU A 237 3.91 29.07 25.46
CA GLU A 237 2.47 29.24 25.19
C GLU A 237 2.16 30.08 23.94
N ALA A 238 3.12 30.86 23.43
CA ALA A 238 2.96 31.64 22.20
C ALA A 238 3.13 30.80 20.91
N TYR A 239 3.65 29.58 21.02
CA TYR A 239 3.87 28.72 19.86
C TYR A 239 2.67 27.83 19.59
N THR A 240 2.35 27.66 18.32
CA THR A 240 1.31 26.76 17.83
C THR A 240 1.94 25.65 16.99
N ASN A 241 1.55 24.40 17.24
CA ASN A 241 1.89 23.29 16.36
C ASN A 241 0.80 23.16 15.29
N VAL A 242 1.21 23.18 14.03
CA VAL A 242 0.33 23.00 12.87
C VAL A 242 0.65 21.71 12.13
N THR A 243 -0.35 21.18 11.43
CA THR A 243 -0.13 20.07 10.50
C THR A 243 0.43 20.62 9.19
N LEU A 244 1.61 20.13 8.80
CA LEU A 244 2.21 20.41 7.50
C LEU A 244 1.68 19.38 6.52
N LEU A 245 1.01 19.82 5.46
CA LEU A 245 0.39 18.91 4.50
C LEU A 245 1.33 18.57 3.35
N ASP A 246 1.13 17.38 2.81
CA ASP A 246 1.75 16.85 1.61
C ASP A 246 3.29 16.93 1.52
N LEU A 247 4.00 16.66 2.62
CA LEU A 247 5.48 16.58 2.62
C LEU A 247 5.97 15.38 1.81
N ASN A 248 7.21 15.45 1.31
CA ASN A 248 7.77 14.43 0.42
C ASN A 248 7.92 13.04 1.07
N ASP A 249 7.18 12.02 0.58
CA ASP A 249 7.26 10.61 1.04
C ASP A 249 7.33 9.60 -0.15
N PRO A 250 8.39 8.79 -0.31
CA PRO A 250 9.53 8.64 0.58
C PRO A 250 10.44 9.88 0.59
N PRO A 251 11.12 10.12 1.72
CA PRO A 251 12.00 11.26 1.86
C PRO A 251 13.15 11.22 0.83
N VAL A 252 13.52 12.39 0.28
CA VAL A 252 14.54 12.49 -0.77
C VAL A 252 15.92 12.43 -0.11
N GLY A 253 16.68 11.39 -0.43
CA GLY A 253 17.96 11.14 0.23
C GLY A 253 17.81 10.82 1.73
N GLY A 254 16.63 10.36 2.16
CA GLY A 254 16.33 10.10 3.56
C GLY A 254 15.91 11.33 4.38
N LEU A 255 15.71 12.49 3.72
CA LEU A 255 15.23 13.72 4.37
C LEU A 255 13.86 14.20 3.82
N TYR A 256 13.02 14.66 4.73
CA TYR A 256 11.84 15.48 4.47
C TYR A 256 12.24 16.94 4.33
N TYR A 257 11.48 17.69 3.56
CA TYR A 257 11.65 19.12 3.37
C TYR A 257 10.30 19.82 3.44
N LEU A 258 10.30 21.13 3.75
CA LEU A 258 9.12 22.00 3.76
C LEU A 258 8.65 22.32 2.32
N ASP A 259 8.14 21.31 1.63
CA ASP A 259 7.49 21.41 0.33
C ASP A 259 6.07 20.86 0.45
N GLY A 260 5.09 21.75 0.56
CA GLY A 260 3.68 21.42 0.71
C GLY A 260 2.79 22.20 -0.27
N PRO A 261 1.46 22.09 -0.14
CA PRO A 261 0.52 22.69 -1.09
C PRO A 261 0.39 24.21 -0.94
N PHE A 262 0.78 24.76 0.21
CA PHE A 262 0.67 26.18 0.52
C PHE A 262 1.99 26.95 0.36
N VAL A 263 3.12 26.28 0.62
CA VAL A 263 4.46 26.87 0.58
C VAL A 263 5.47 25.82 0.13
N SER A 264 6.53 26.26 -0.55
CA SER A 264 7.69 25.43 -0.89
C SER A 264 8.98 26.19 -0.62
N THR A 265 9.92 25.54 0.08
CA THR A 265 11.25 26.09 0.37
C THR A 265 12.31 25.59 -0.60
N SER A 266 11.93 25.10 -1.79
CA SER A 266 12.86 24.52 -2.77
C SER A 266 13.95 25.48 -3.24
N GLU A 267 13.66 26.79 -3.24
CA GLU A 267 14.58 27.86 -3.65
C GLU A 267 15.41 28.42 -2.47
N THR A 268 15.18 27.95 -1.24
CA THR A 268 15.91 28.41 -0.05
C THR A 268 17.27 27.72 0.06
N ASN A 269 18.33 28.52 0.20
CA ASN A 269 19.67 27.99 0.46
C ASN A 269 19.74 27.43 1.89
N ASN A 270 20.37 26.26 2.07
CA ASN A 270 20.43 25.54 3.35
C ASN A 270 19.06 25.24 3.96
N ARG A 271 18.06 24.99 3.09
CA ARG A 271 16.68 24.71 3.47
C ARG A 271 16.56 23.69 4.61
N ALA A 272 15.55 23.88 5.45
CA ALA A 272 15.19 22.96 6.52
C ALA A 272 14.99 21.54 5.97
N ALA A 273 15.67 20.57 6.59
CA ALA A 273 15.63 19.17 6.20
C ALA A 273 15.73 18.26 7.42
N GLU A 274 14.79 17.33 7.58
CA GLU A 274 14.69 16.46 8.76
C GLU A 274 14.53 14.99 8.36
N PRO A 275 15.05 14.01 9.14
CA PRO A 275 14.85 12.59 8.88
C PRO A 275 13.44 12.10 9.23
N SER A 276 12.66 12.91 9.95
CA SER A 276 11.23 12.72 10.24
C SER A 276 10.42 13.91 9.68
N PRO A 277 9.10 13.77 9.48
CA PRO A 277 8.25 14.87 9.02
C PRO A 277 7.92 15.85 10.18
N GLU A 278 8.85 16.09 11.10
CA GLU A 278 8.67 16.94 12.28
C GLU A 278 9.64 18.13 12.23
N PHE A 279 9.12 19.31 11.90
CA PHE A 279 9.85 20.58 11.82
C PHE A 279 9.53 21.44 13.05
N LEU A 280 9.88 20.91 14.23
CA LEU A 280 9.56 21.51 15.53
C LEU A 280 10.71 22.37 16.04
N TYR A 281 11.09 23.37 15.26
CA TYR A 281 12.15 24.31 15.63
C TYR A 281 11.69 25.29 16.70
N TRP A 282 12.65 25.80 17.45
CA TRP A 282 12.45 26.99 18.29
C TRP A 282 13.05 28.18 17.57
N ARG A 283 12.60 29.39 17.93
CA ARG A 283 12.99 30.61 17.23
C ARG A 283 14.49 30.90 17.18
N GLU A 284 15.31 30.31 18.06
CA GLU A 284 16.77 30.46 18.02
C GLU A 284 17.44 29.67 16.89
N ASP A 285 16.71 28.76 16.25
CA ASP A 285 17.17 27.96 15.12
C ASP A 285 16.71 28.64 13.81
N ASP A 286 17.66 29.05 12.96
CA ASP A 286 17.40 29.72 11.67
C ASP A 286 16.41 29.00 10.73
N ARG A 287 16.15 27.70 10.98
CA ARG A 287 15.17 26.92 10.23
C ARG A 287 13.73 27.18 10.68
N PHE A 288 13.52 27.80 11.84
CA PHE A 288 12.20 28.20 12.34
C PHE A 288 11.53 29.18 11.37
N GLU A 289 12.30 30.11 10.81
CA GLU A 289 11.84 31.08 9.83
C GLU A 289 11.26 30.41 8.59
N GLU A 290 11.80 29.25 8.18
CA GLU A 290 11.28 28.50 7.03
C GLU A 290 9.92 27.85 7.29
N VAL A 291 9.63 27.47 8.53
CA VAL A 291 8.30 26.93 8.91
C VAL A 291 7.25 28.05 8.96
N MET A 292 7.70 29.30 9.09
CA MET A 292 6.86 30.50 9.16
C MET A 292 6.51 31.10 7.78
N VAL A 293 7.02 30.55 6.68
CA VAL A 293 6.83 31.07 5.30
C VAL A 293 5.48 30.67 4.71
#